data_AF-A0A7T8QTC9-F1
#
_entry.id   AF-A0A7T8QTC9-F1
#
_cell.length_a   1.000
_cell.length_b   1.000
_cell.length_c   1.000
_cell.angle_alpha   90.00
_cell.angle_beta   90.00
_cell.angle_gamma   90.00
#
_symmetry.space_group_name_H-M   'P 1'
#
loop_
_entity.id
_entity.type
_entity.pdbx_description
1 polymer ?
#
loop_
_entity_poly.entity_id
_entity_poly.type
_entity_poly.pdbx_seq_one_letter_code
_entity_poly.pdbx_strand_id
1 'polypeptide(L)'
;MSSELERRTAIIVVLRCGRAPKEIIDLFKFPKATVYSIAKSFKESEDIEEGFLTPKRKTPDRSQVRKRSVDFIDVLVKGFWPPAALTSPLRVLLVGVLERDTNKRAHNTVDSLKAAIIQAVANLSREQVAHAVGRFRHRVEAVIVKGGSWIE
;
A
#
# COMPACT_ATOMS: atom_id res chain seq x y z
N MET A 1 6.55 3.62 26.71
CA MET A 1 6.23 2.58 25.70
C MET A 1 7.31 1.50 25.79
N SER A 2 6.96 0.22 25.85
CA SER A 2 7.92 -0.86 26.09
C SER A 2 8.77 -1.14 24.84
N SER A 3 10.09 -1.16 24.99
CA SER A 3 11.06 -1.45 23.90
C SER A 3 10.86 -2.83 23.27
N GLU A 4 10.18 -3.75 23.94
CA GLU A 4 9.79 -5.04 23.39
C GLU A 4 8.67 -4.93 22.35
N LEU A 5 7.70 -4.04 22.56
CA LEU A 5 6.59 -3.84 21.63
C LEU A 5 7.10 -3.24 20.32
N GLU A 6 7.99 -2.24 20.40
CA GLU A 6 8.62 -1.62 19.23
C GLU A 6 9.43 -2.64 18.41
N ARG A 7 10.18 -3.53 19.08
CA ARG A 7 10.92 -4.64 18.42
C ARG A 7 9.98 -5.63 17.73
N ARG A 8 8.88 -6.01 18.39
CA ARG A 8 7.86 -6.90 17.79
C ARG A 8 7.23 -6.27 16.55
N THR A 9 6.83 -5.01 16.65
CA THR A 9 6.22 -4.28 15.53
C THR A 9 7.18 -4.14 14.35
N ALA A 10 8.44 -3.79 14.60
CA ALA A 10 9.45 -3.69 13.55
C ALA A 10 9.64 -5.01 12.79
N ILE A 11 9.73 -6.13 13.51
CA ILE A 11 9.89 -7.47 12.90
C ILE A 11 8.67 -7.83 12.05
N ILE A 12 7.45 -7.61 12.55
CA ILE A 12 6.20 -7.92 11.81
C ILE A 12 6.09 -7.07 10.54
N VAL A 13 6.43 -5.78 10.60
CA VAL A 13 6.40 -4.89 9.43
C VAL A 13 7.35 -5.41 8.34
N VAL A 14 8.56 -5.81 8.72
CA VAL A 14 9.56 -6.27 7.74
C VAL A 14 9.24 -7.66 7.19
N LEU A 15 8.63 -8.55 7.99
CA LEU A 15 8.09 -9.83 7.50
C LEU A 15 6.97 -9.62 6.47
N ARG A 16 6.06 -8.66 6.70
CA ARG A 16 5.01 -8.29 5.73
C ARG A 16 5.56 -7.76 4.41
N CYS A 17 6.78 -7.21 4.41
CA CYS A 17 7.48 -6.80 3.20
C CYS A 17 8.15 -7.98 2.45
N GLY A 18 7.90 -9.23 2.84
CA GLY A 18 8.40 -10.43 2.17
C GLY A 18 9.88 -10.74 2.44
N ARG A 19 10.49 -10.07 3.43
CA ARG A 19 11.90 -10.27 3.80
C ARG A 19 12.08 -11.55 4.61
N ALA A 20 13.19 -12.25 4.38
CA ALA A 20 13.48 -13.48 5.12
C ALA A 20 13.93 -13.17 6.57
N PRO A 21 13.61 -14.03 7.56
CA PRO A 21 14.06 -13.83 8.95
C PRO A 21 15.58 -13.62 9.12
N LYS A 22 16.39 -14.21 8.25
CA LYS A 22 17.85 -14.01 8.22
C LYS A 22 18.23 -12.57 7.88
N GLU A 23 17.58 -11.98 6.88
CA GLU A 23 17.80 -10.58 6.48
C GLU A 23 17.39 -9.61 7.58
N ILE A 24 16.34 -9.94 8.36
CA ILE A 24 15.87 -9.14 9.49
C ILE A 24 16.90 -9.12 10.63
N ILE A 25 17.50 -10.28 10.92
CA ILE A 25 18.60 -10.40 11.90
C ILE A 25 19.78 -9.54 11.45
N ASP A 26 20.13 -9.58 10.18
CA ASP A 26 21.25 -8.81 9.65
C ASP A 26 20.99 -7.30 9.68
N LEU A 27 19.75 -6.87 9.41
CA LEU A 27 19.34 -5.46 9.36
C LEU A 27 19.26 -4.80 10.74
N PHE A 28 18.55 -5.43 11.68
CA PHE A 28 18.27 -4.84 12.99
C PHE A 28 19.18 -5.35 14.11
N LYS A 29 20.01 -6.37 13.83
CA LYS A 29 20.86 -7.04 14.84
C LYS A 29 20.07 -7.56 16.04
N PHE A 30 18.80 -7.91 15.84
CA PHE A 30 17.97 -8.47 16.89
C PHE A 30 18.33 -9.92 17.20
N PRO A 31 18.05 -10.41 18.43
CA PRO A 31 18.32 -11.79 18.79
C PRO A 31 17.59 -12.76 17.84
N LYS A 32 18.34 -13.74 17.33
CA LYS A 32 17.81 -14.76 16.41
C LYS A 32 16.55 -15.44 16.98
N ALA A 33 16.56 -15.79 18.26
CA ALA A 33 15.42 -16.43 18.92
C ALA A 33 14.13 -15.60 18.82
N THR A 34 14.24 -14.29 19.01
CA THR A 34 13.11 -13.35 18.96
C THR A 34 12.55 -13.20 17.55
N VAL A 35 13.43 -13.08 16.54
CA VAL A 35 12.98 -12.95 15.15
C VAL A 35 12.25 -14.21 14.68
N TYR A 36 12.81 -15.39 14.99
CA TYR A 36 12.20 -16.65 14.58
C TYR A 36 10.92 -16.98 15.35
N SER A 37 10.81 -16.65 16.64
CA SER A 37 9.56 -16.86 17.39
C SER A 37 8.41 -16.01 16.84
N ILE A 38 8.68 -14.74 16.51
CA ILE A 38 7.70 -13.83 15.93
C ILE A 38 7.35 -14.25 14.51
N ALA A 39 8.33 -14.64 13.69
CA ALA A 39 8.08 -15.12 12.33
C ALA A 39 7.21 -16.39 12.31
N LYS A 40 7.37 -17.27 13.30
CA LYS A 40 6.53 -18.45 13.47
C LYS A 40 5.07 -18.07 13.77
N SER A 41 4.85 -17.23 14.79
CA SER A 41 3.51 -16.77 15.16
C SER A 41 2.83 -15.96 14.04
N PHE A 42 3.61 -15.21 13.26
CA PHE A 42 3.11 -14.48 12.08
C PHE A 42 2.58 -15.45 11.01
N LYS A 43 3.35 -16.50 10.69
CA LYS A 43 2.93 -17.50 9.70
C LYS A 43 1.69 -18.28 10.14
N GLU A 44 1.64 -18.66 11.42
CA GLU A 44 0.47 -19.32 12.02
C GLU A 44 -0.79 -18.42 11.94
N SER A 45 -0.64 -17.10 12.08
CA SER A 45 -1.76 -16.16 11.91
C SER A 45 -2.21 -15.96 10.46
N GLU A 46 -1.30 -16.02 9.48
CA GLU A 46 -1.65 -15.96 8.05
C GLU A 46 -2.41 -17.21 7.60
N ASP A 47 -2.01 -18.39 8.08
CA ASP A 47 -2.68 -19.66 7.77
C ASP A 47 -4.13 -19.68 8.32
N ILE A 48 -4.40 -18.97 9.42
CA ILE A 48 -5.74 -18.82 10.00
C ILE A 48 -6.61 -17.85 9.16
N GLU A 49 -6.05 -16.72 8.68
CA GLU A 49 -6.77 -15.79 7.81
C GLU A 49 -7.08 -16.40 6.43
N GLU A 50 -6.15 -17.17 5.83
CA GLU A 50 -6.40 -17.85 4.55
C GLU A 50 -7.48 -18.94 4.65
N GLY A 51 -7.57 -19.63 5.80
CA GLY A 51 -8.59 -20.67 6.05
C GLY A 51 -10.03 -20.15 6.10
N PHE A 52 -10.23 -18.86 6.40
CA PHE A 52 -11.57 -18.27 6.51
C PHE A 52 -12.08 -17.62 5.21
N LEU A 53 -11.24 -17.38 4.19
CA LEU A 53 -11.62 -16.49 3.08
C LEU A 53 -11.69 -17.05 1.64
N THR A 54 -11.24 -18.26 1.27
CA THR A 54 -11.56 -18.79 -0.08
C THR A 54 -11.55 -20.33 -0.24
N PRO A 55 -12.36 -20.91 -1.17
CA PRO A 55 -12.23 -22.29 -1.58
C PRO A 55 -11.00 -22.50 -2.48
N LYS A 56 -10.30 -23.60 -2.21
CA LYS A 56 -9.04 -24.06 -2.81
C LYS A 56 -9.13 -24.19 -4.34
N ARG A 57 -8.74 -23.15 -5.09
CA ARG A 57 -8.43 -23.29 -6.54
C ARG A 57 -6.97 -23.68 -6.73
N LYS A 58 -6.74 -24.77 -7.48
CA LYS A 58 -5.40 -25.17 -7.93
C LYS A 58 -4.85 -24.09 -8.87
N THR A 59 -3.79 -23.40 -8.46
CA THR A 59 -3.00 -22.53 -9.34
C THR A 59 -2.07 -23.37 -10.21
N PRO A 60 -1.96 -23.09 -11.53
CA PRO A 60 -0.98 -23.76 -12.38
C PRO A 60 0.44 -23.26 -12.08
N ASP A 61 1.43 -24.09 -12.42
CA ASP A 61 2.86 -23.90 -12.16
C ASP A 61 3.36 -22.53 -12.65
N ARG A 62 3.93 -21.76 -11.71
CA ARG A 62 4.36 -20.37 -11.88
C ARG A 62 5.88 -20.29 -12.10
N SER A 63 6.47 -21.29 -12.74
CA SER A 63 7.91 -21.34 -13.02
C SER A 63 8.38 -20.34 -14.10
N GLN A 64 7.49 -19.59 -14.76
CA GLN A 64 7.90 -18.51 -15.68
C GLN A 64 6.95 -17.29 -15.66
N VAL A 65 7.02 -16.45 -14.63
CA VAL A 65 6.60 -15.04 -14.78
C VAL A 65 7.71 -14.15 -14.23
N ARG A 66 8.30 -13.37 -15.13
CA ARG A 66 9.37 -12.39 -14.85
C ARG A 66 9.01 -11.56 -13.62
N LYS A 67 9.82 -11.69 -12.56
CA LYS A 67 9.85 -10.81 -11.39
C LYS A 67 10.19 -9.38 -11.81
N ARG A 68 9.22 -8.57 -12.21
CA ARG A 68 9.36 -7.10 -12.19
C ARG A 68 8.02 -6.47 -11.81
N SER A 69 8.08 -5.58 -10.81
CA SER A 69 7.11 -4.55 -10.43
C SER A 69 5.83 -4.91 -9.68
N VAL A 70 5.82 -5.88 -8.75
CA VAL A 70 4.70 -6.02 -7.78
C VAL A 70 5.13 -5.68 -6.35
N ASP A 71 6.38 -5.92 -5.98
CA ASP A 71 6.84 -5.74 -4.59
C ASP A 71 6.98 -4.27 -4.12
N PHE A 72 7.23 -3.32 -5.03
CA PHE A 72 7.47 -1.92 -4.64
C PHE A 72 6.18 -1.19 -4.21
N ILE A 73 5.05 -1.54 -4.82
CA ILE A 73 3.75 -0.92 -4.51
C ILE A 73 3.23 -1.42 -3.15
N ASP A 74 3.39 -2.70 -2.84
CA ASP A 74 2.93 -3.26 -1.56
C ASP A 74 3.73 -2.72 -0.35
N VAL A 75 5.03 -2.46 -0.54
CA VAL A 75 5.88 -1.81 0.48
C VAL A 75 5.49 -0.35 0.73
N LEU A 76 5.06 0.39 -0.32
CA LEU A 76 4.53 1.73 -0.17
C LEU A 76 3.18 1.73 0.58
N VAL A 77 2.31 0.75 0.32
CA VAL A 77 0.88 0.84 0.72
C VAL A 77 0.61 0.47 2.18
N LYS A 78 1.32 -0.48 2.79
CA LYS A 78 0.84 -1.11 4.05
C LYS A 78 1.33 -0.46 5.36
N GLY A 79 2.15 0.60 5.32
CA GLY A 79 2.62 1.25 6.55
C GLY A 79 3.45 2.52 6.42
N PHE A 80 3.85 2.94 5.21
CA PHE A 80 4.61 4.18 5.03
C PHE A 80 3.69 5.43 4.95
N TRP A 81 2.37 5.26 4.76
CA TRP A 81 1.43 6.37 4.59
C TRP A 81 0.78 6.71 5.93
N PRO A 82 0.78 8.00 6.35
CA PRO A 82 0.08 8.39 7.56
C PRO A 82 -1.41 7.99 7.51
N PRO A 83 -2.03 7.57 8.63
CA PRO A 83 -3.43 7.10 8.64
C PRO A 83 -4.45 8.10 8.08
N ALA A 84 -4.15 9.41 8.17
CA ALA A 84 -5.00 10.50 7.66
C ALA A 84 -4.53 11.08 6.31
N ALA A 85 -3.46 10.56 5.72
CA ALA A 85 -2.78 11.22 4.61
C ALA A 85 -3.51 11.01 3.27
N LEU A 86 -4.11 12.10 2.78
CA LEU A 86 -4.35 12.37 1.36
C LEU A 86 -3.03 12.54 0.57
N THR A 87 -1.91 11.96 1.00
CA THR A 87 -0.59 12.28 0.45
C THR A 87 -0.18 11.34 -0.67
N SER A 88 -0.89 10.22 -0.89
CA SER A 88 -0.66 9.41 -2.09
C SER A 88 -0.95 10.23 -3.35
N PRO A 89 0.02 10.39 -4.28
CA PRO A 89 -0.16 11.21 -5.47
C PRO A 89 -1.25 10.65 -6.38
N LEU A 90 -1.42 9.33 -6.40
CA LEU A 90 -2.50 8.67 -7.12
C LEU A 90 -3.86 8.90 -6.46
N ARG A 91 -3.92 8.91 -5.12
CA ARG A 91 -5.18 9.15 -4.41
C ARG A 91 -5.70 10.57 -4.62
N VAL A 92 -4.81 11.58 -4.59
CA VAL A 92 -5.21 12.97 -4.86
C VAL A 92 -5.65 13.17 -6.30
N LEU A 93 -4.88 12.63 -7.26
CA LEU A 93 -5.27 12.71 -8.66
C LEU A 93 -6.61 12.02 -8.90
N LEU A 94 -6.77 10.80 -8.40
CA LEU A 94 -7.97 10.00 -8.62
C LEU A 94 -9.20 10.66 -7.99
N VAL A 95 -9.12 11.10 -6.73
CA VAL A 95 -10.23 11.80 -6.07
C VAL A 95 -10.59 13.08 -6.83
N GLY A 96 -9.60 13.90 -7.18
CA GLY A 96 -9.86 15.16 -7.88
C GLY A 96 -10.38 14.97 -9.31
N VAL A 97 -10.04 13.87 -10.00
CA VAL A 97 -10.59 13.56 -11.33
C VAL A 97 -11.99 12.96 -11.21
N LEU A 98 -12.19 12.01 -10.30
CA LEU A 98 -13.51 11.42 -10.06
C LEU A 98 -14.50 12.51 -9.68
N GLU A 99 -14.20 13.33 -8.67
CA GLU A 99 -15.08 14.41 -8.23
C GLU A 99 -15.41 15.37 -9.39
N ARG A 100 -14.41 15.78 -10.17
CA ARG A 100 -14.64 16.70 -11.29
C ARG A 100 -15.41 16.08 -12.44
N ASP A 101 -15.22 14.81 -12.76
CA ASP A 101 -15.76 14.18 -13.97
C ASP A 101 -17.08 13.47 -13.71
N THR A 102 -17.25 12.81 -12.57
CA THR A 102 -18.51 12.15 -12.21
C THR A 102 -19.56 13.17 -11.80
N ASN A 103 -19.17 14.24 -11.09
CA ASN A 103 -20.15 15.23 -10.63
C ASN A 103 -20.53 16.26 -11.71
N LYS A 104 -20.01 16.16 -12.95
CA LYS A 104 -20.44 17.02 -14.08
C LYS A 104 -21.92 16.88 -14.40
N ARG A 105 -22.52 15.74 -14.05
CA ARG A 105 -23.90 15.40 -14.35
C ARG A 105 -24.53 14.74 -13.13
N ALA A 106 -25.82 14.98 -12.92
CA ALA A 106 -26.56 14.24 -11.91
C ALA A 106 -26.74 12.78 -12.37
N HIS A 107 -26.56 11.84 -11.45
CA HIS A 107 -26.80 10.42 -11.67
C HIS A 107 -28.07 10.00 -10.93
N ASN A 108 -29.06 9.49 -11.66
CA ASN A 108 -30.31 8.99 -11.09
C ASN A 108 -30.28 7.49 -10.74
N THR A 109 -29.21 6.78 -11.15
CA THR A 109 -29.02 5.35 -10.86
C THR A 109 -27.58 5.05 -10.47
N VAL A 110 -27.40 3.97 -9.70
CA VAL A 110 -26.08 3.46 -9.30
C VAL A 110 -25.27 3.03 -10.52
N ASP A 111 -25.90 2.45 -11.54
CA ASP A 111 -25.20 1.98 -12.75
C ASP A 111 -24.69 3.15 -13.60
N SER A 112 -25.46 4.24 -13.68
CA SER A 112 -25.01 5.48 -14.33
C SER A 112 -23.76 6.05 -13.64
N LEU A 113 -23.76 6.07 -12.30
CA LEU A 113 -22.60 6.53 -11.52
C LEU A 113 -21.39 5.61 -11.71
N LYS A 114 -21.57 4.30 -11.65
CA LYS A 114 -20.49 3.32 -11.89
C LYS A 114 -19.88 3.48 -13.28
N ALA A 115 -20.71 3.64 -14.31
CA ALA A 115 -20.25 3.84 -15.68
C ALA A 115 -19.42 5.14 -15.79
N ALA A 116 -19.87 6.23 -15.16
CA ALA A 116 -19.13 7.48 -15.14
C ALA A 116 -17.78 7.38 -14.41
N ILE A 117 -17.72 6.68 -13.28
CA ILE A 117 -16.47 6.40 -12.56
C ILE A 117 -15.50 5.63 -13.47
N ILE A 118 -15.96 4.54 -14.09
CA ILE A 118 -15.13 3.71 -14.99
C ILE A 118 -14.61 4.56 -16.16
N GLN A 119 -15.47 5.37 -16.76
CA GLN A 119 -15.10 6.23 -17.88
C GLN A 119 -14.09 7.32 -17.47
N ALA A 120 -14.29 7.95 -16.30
CA ALA A 120 -13.36 8.95 -15.78
C ALA A 120 -11.97 8.36 -15.53
N VAL A 121 -11.90 7.14 -14.97
CA VAL A 121 -10.61 6.44 -14.77
C VAL A 121 -9.99 6.03 -16.10
N ALA A 122 -10.77 5.54 -17.06
CA ALA A 122 -10.28 5.13 -18.37
C ALA A 122 -9.72 6.31 -19.19
N ASN A 123 -10.23 7.52 -18.97
CA ASN A 123 -9.79 8.74 -19.65
C ASN A 123 -8.54 9.39 -19.03
N LEU A 124 -8.01 8.85 -17.92
CA LEU A 124 -6.78 9.37 -17.31
C LEU A 124 -5.59 9.20 -18.26
N SER A 125 -5.02 10.31 -18.72
CA SER A 125 -3.86 10.25 -19.59
C SER A 125 -2.59 9.89 -18.79
N ARG A 126 -1.64 9.23 -19.46
CA ARG A 126 -0.33 8.93 -18.86
C ARG A 126 0.38 10.21 -18.39
N GLU A 127 0.21 11.31 -19.10
CA GLU A 127 0.81 12.61 -18.76
C GLU A 127 0.21 13.18 -17.47
N GLN A 128 -1.11 13.09 -17.28
CA GLN A 128 -1.76 13.53 -16.04
C GLN A 128 -1.26 12.73 -14.84
N VAL A 129 -1.10 11.42 -15.01
CA VAL A 129 -0.55 10.53 -13.98
C VAL A 129 0.91 10.88 -13.69
N ALA A 130 1.75 10.99 -14.73
CA ALA A 130 3.16 11.32 -14.60
C ALA A 130 3.36 12.68 -13.91
N HIS A 131 2.55 13.67 -14.26
CA HIS A 131 2.59 15.00 -13.68
C HIS A 131 2.16 15.01 -12.20
N ALA A 132 1.11 14.27 -11.83
CA ALA A 132 0.67 14.13 -10.44
C ALA A 132 1.73 13.42 -9.58
N VAL A 133 2.33 12.36 -10.10
CA VAL A 133 3.42 11.64 -9.44
C VAL A 133 4.67 12.51 -9.35
N GLY A 134 4.99 13.30 -10.37
CA GLY A 134 6.12 14.23 -10.36
C GLY A 134 6.03 15.30 -9.26
N ARG A 135 4.82 15.77 -8.95
CA ARG A 135 4.59 16.72 -7.84
C ARG A 135 4.66 16.11 -6.45
N PHE A 136 4.67 14.77 -6.35
CA PHE A 136 4.65 14.09 -5.05
C PHE A 136 5.81 14.52 -4.16
N ARG A 137 7.02 14.56 -4.73
CA ARG A 137 8.24 14.93 -3.99
C ARG A 137 8.11 16.31 -3.36
N HIS A 138 7.74 17.31 -4.15
CA HIS A 138 7.57 18.68 -3.66
C HIS A 138 6.49 18.81 -2.58
N ARG A 139 5.40 18.02 -2.69
CA ARG A 139 4.36 18.00 -1.65
C ARG A 139 4.86 17.38 -0.36
N VAL A 140 5.64 16.29 -0.43
CA VAL A 140 6.27 15.69 0.76
C VAL A 140 7.24 16.69 1.40
N GLU A 141 8.08 17.35 0.61
CA GLU A 141 9.01 18.39 1.07
C GLU A 141 8.26 19.55 1.75
N ALA A 142 7.15 20.01 1.18
CA ALA A 142 6.33 21.07 1.77
C ALA A 142 5.70 20.65 3.12
N VAL A 143 5.25 19.39 3.25
CA VAL A 143 4.74 18.85 4.52
C VAL A 143 5.86 18.79 5.56
N ILE A 144 7.08 18.40 5.18
CA ILE A 144 8.25 18.38 6.06
C ILE A 144 8.58 19.79 6.57
N VAL A 145 8.63 20.78 5.67
CA VAL A 145 8.90 22.19 6.02
C VAL A 145 7.86 22.73 7.01
N LYS A 146 6.59 22.32 6.87
CA LYS A 146 5.52 22.69 7.79
C LYS A 146 5.40 21.79 9.04
N GLY A 147 6.39 20.95 9.32
CA GLY A 147 6.38 20.09 10.51
C GLY A 147 5.23 19.09 10.55
N GLY A 148 4.76 18.63 9.39
CA GLY A 148 3.65 17.69 9.27
C GLY A 148 2.26 18.33 9.17
N SER A 149 2.15 19.67 9.11
CA SER A 149 0.87 20.36 8.96
C SER A 149 0.33 20.34 7.51
N TRP A 150 -0.91 20.81 7.34
CA TRP A 150 -1.56 20.92 6.04
C TRP A 150 -0.82 21.86 5.06
N ILE A 151 -0.76 21.43 3.81
CA ILE A 151 -0.23 22.19 2.67
C ILE A 151 -1.36 22.49 1.69
N GLU A 152 -1.27 23.63 1.00
CA GLU A 152 -2.16 24.02 -0.11
C GLU A 152 -1.57 23.58 -1.46
#